data_AF-A0A0K9XWH1-F1
#
_entry.id   AF-A0A0K9XWH1-F1
#
_cell.length_a   1.000
_cell.length_b   1.000
_cell.length_c   1.000
_cell.angle_alpha   90.00
_cell.angle_beta   90.00
_cell.angle_gamma   90.00
#
_symmetry.space_group_name_H-M   'P 1'
#
loop_
_entity.id
_entity.type
_entity.pdbx_description
1 polymer ?
#
loop_
_entity_poly.entity_id
_entity_poly.type
_entity_poly.pdbx_seq_one_letter_code
_entity_poly.pdbx_strand_id
1 'polypeptide(L)' 'MLNGNLKNAKKLNKADLKDIVGGAGKIGKPDLSLCGCSCSGAVTGPFYCSSYIACPQVYTCDDAVAI' A
#
# COMPACT_ATOMS: atom_id res chain seq x y z
N MET A 1 -8.70 16.94 31.08
CA MET A 1 -7.23 16.99 30.99
C MET A 1 -6.84 16.82 29.52
N LEU A 2 -6.29 17.84 28.85
CA LEU A 2 -5.64 17.67 27.54
C LEU A 2 -4.19 17.23 27.80
N ASN A 3 -3.82 16.03 27.37
CA ASN A 3 -2.44 15.55 27.44
C ASN A 3 -1.53 16.48 26.63
N GLY A 4 -0.33 16.77 27.15
CA GLY A 4 0.54 17.87 26.72
C GLY A 4 0.99 17.86 25.25
N ASN A 5 0.69 16.81 24.49
CA ASN A 5 1.00 16.65 23.07
C ASN A 5 -0.02 17.33 22.13
N LEU A 6 -1.15 17.81 22.64
CA LEU A 6 -2.21 18.44 21.85
C LEU A 6 -2.29 19.96 22.04
N LYS A 7 -1.33 20.56 22.75
CA LYS A 7 -1.35 21.99 23.13
C LYS A 7 -1.43 22.94 21.91
N ASN A 8 -0.93 22.51 20.74
CA ASN A 8 -0.96 23.27 19.49
C ASN A 8 -1.76 22.58 18.38
N ALA A 9 -2.51 21.52 18.70
CA ALA A 9 -3.26 20.77 17.70
C ALA A 9 -4.56 21.51 17.33
N LYS A 10 -4.78 21.76 16.03
CA LYS A 10 -6.06 22.30 15.53
C LYS A 10 -7.12 21.20 15.63
N LYS A 11 -8.17 21.44 16.43
CA LYS A 11 -9.35 20.58 16.43
C LYS A 11 -10.06 20.71 15.08
N LEU A 12 -10.09 19.63 14.32
CA LEU A 12 -10.81 19.55 13.05
C LEU A 12 -12.31 19.39 13.30
N ASN A 13 -13.13 20.14 12.56
CA ASN A 13 -14.57 19.99 12.55
C ASN A 13 -15.00 18.99 11.47
N LYS A 14 -16.27 18.56 11.51
CA LYS A 14 -16.82 17.58 10.55
C LYS A 14 -16.67 18.00 9.08
N ALA A 15 -16.66 19.31 8.81
CA ALA A 15 -16.42 19.84 7.47
C ALA A 15 -14.97 19.61 7.03
N ASP A 16 -14.00 19.88 7.91
CA ASP A 16 -12.57 19.75 7.62
C ASP A 16 -12.15 18.29 7.36
N LEU A 17 -12.90 17.31 7.89
CA LEU A 17 -12.64 15.88 7.64
C LEU A 17 -12.81 15.49 6.16
N LYS A 18 -13.62 16.22 5.39
CA LYS A 18 -13.83 15.95 3.96
C LYS A 18 -12.64 16.35 3.09
N ASP A 19 -11.89 17.35 3.55
CA ASP A 19 -10.72 17.90 2.86
C ASP A 19 -9.42 17.19 3.27
N ILE A 20 -9.45 16.38 4.33
CA ILE A 20 -8.35 15.48 4.66
C ILE A 20 -8.33 14.34 3.63
N VAL A 21 -7.46 14.52 2.65
CA VAL A 21 -7.14 13.51 1.65
C VAL A 21 -6.15 12.51 2.24
N GLY A 22 -6.67 11.47 2.89
CA GLY A 22 -5.89 10.37 3.43
C GLY A 22 -6.24 9.06 2.73
N GLY A 23 -5.35 8.59 1.86
CA GLY A 23 -5.46 7.28 1.22
C GLY A 23 -4.37 7.10 0.19
N ALA A 24 -3.73 5.93 0.18
CA ALA A 24 -2.70 5.53 -0.78
C ALA A 24 -3.18 5.49 -2.26
N GLY A 25 -4.39 5.97 -2.55
CA GLY A 25 -5.02 6.00 -3.87
C GLY A 25 -5.17 7.38 -4.51
N LYS A 26 -4.68 8.48 -3.89
CA LYS A 26 -4.72 9.83 -4.52
C LYS A 26 -3.40 10.24 -5.21
N ILE A 27 -2.40 9.35 -5.25
CA ILE A 27 -1.13 9.56 -5.95
C ILE A 27 -1.19 8.86 -7.30
N GLY A 28 -1.98 9.39 -8.24
CA GLY A 28 -2.09 8.85 -9.60
C GLY A 28 -2.54 7.39 -9.67
N LYS A 29 -2.59 6.83 -10.89
CA LYS A 29 -2.61 5.38 -11.07
C LYS A 29 -1.18 4.90 -10.82
N PRO A 30 -0.90 4.14 -9.74
CA PRO A 30 0.44 3.62 -9.52
C PRO A 30 0.82 2.69 -10.69
N ASP A 31 2.09 2.72 -11.08
CA ASP A 31 2.58 1.91 -12.19
C ASP A 31 2.69 0.43 -11.77
N LEU A 32 1.69 -0.36 -12.16
CA LEU A 32 1.62 -1.78 -11.80
C LEU A 32 2.68 -2.64 -12.51
N SER A 33 3.36 -2.12 -13.53
CA SER A 33 4.49 -2.82 -14.16
C SER A 33 5.68 -2.99 -13.23
N LEU A 34 5.73 -2.26 -12.11
CA LEU A 34 6.74 -2.41 -11.06
C LEU A 34 6.39 -3.48 -10.02
N CYS A 35 5.19 -4.08 -10.11
CA CYS A 35 4.72 -5.13 -9.21
C CYS A 35 4.97 -6.52 -9.80
N GLY A 36 5.40 -7.45 -8.95
CA GLY A 36 5.63 -8.83 -9.35
C GLY A 36 5.43 -9.82 -8.20
N CYS A 37 5.66 -11.08 -8.50
CA CYS A 37 5.67 -12.16 -7.51
C CYS A 37 7.07 -12.76 -7.44
N SER A 38 7.53 -13.04 -6.21
CA SER A 38 8.70 -13.87 -5.98
C SER A 38 8.37 -15.34 -6.23
N CYS A 39 9.42 -16.15 -6.37
CA CYS A 39 9.32 -17.60 -6.44
C CYS A 39 8.47 -18.20 -5.33
N SER A 40 8.57 -17.68 -4.10
CA SER A 40 7.87 -18.16 -2.91
C SER A 40 6.45 -17.61 -2.75
N GLY A 41 5.93 -16.85 -3.73
CA GLY A 41 4.59 -16.27 -3.65
C GLY A 41 4.51 -15.00 -2.82
N ALA A 42 5.63 -14.29 -2.60
CA ALA A 42 5.63 -12.98 -1.98
C ALA A 42 5.44 -11.89 -3.04
N VAL A 43 4.63 -10.87 -2.74
CA VAL A 43 4.52 -9.68 -3.59
C VAL A 43 5.85 -8.92 -3.55
N THR A 44 6.43 -8.66 -4.71
CA THR A 44 7.65 -7.86 -4.87
C THR A 44 7.32 -6.52 -5.53
N GLY A 45 8.06 -5.48 -5.17
CA GLY A 45 7.90 -4.12 -5.71
C GLY A 45 7.61 -3.08 -4.63
N PRO A 46 7.20 -1.86 -5.02
CA PRO A 46 6.84 -0.80 -4.09
C PRO A 46 5.70 -1.18 -3.14
N PHE A 47 5.60 -0.49 -1.99
CA PHE A 47 4.61 -0.79 -0.94
C PHE A 47 3.17 -0.91 -1.47
N TYR A 48 2.80 -0.10 -2.46
CA TYR A 48 1.46 -0.15 -3.05
C TYR A 48 1.13 -1.51 -3.69
N CYS A 49 2.11 -2.27 -4.20
CA CYS A 49 1.86 -3.55 -4.89
C CYS A 49 1.08 -4.54 -4.02
N SER A 50 1.33 -4.57 -2.71
CA SER A 50 0.59 -5.41 -1.74
C SER A 50 -0.92 -5.10 -1.66
N SER A 51 -1.33 -3.90 -2.08
CA SER A 51 -2.72 -3.46 -2.09
C SER A 51 -3.41 -3.68 -3.44
N TYR A 52 -2.66 -4.01 -4.50
CA TYR A 52 -3.18 -4.15 -5.88
C TYR A 52 -3.05 -5.56 -6.46
N ILE A 53 -2.06 -6.35 -6.02
CA ILE A 53 -1.85 -7.72 -6.49
C ILE A 53 -1.72 -8.69 -5.32
N ALA A 54 -2.08 -9.95 -5.57
CA ALA A 54 -1.86 -11.07 -4.66
C ALA A 54 -1.12 -12.17 -5.40
N CYS A 55 -0.13 -12.78 -4.74
CA CYS A 55 0.66 -13.86 -5.30
C CYS A 55 0.23 -15.20 -4.69
N PRO A 56 0.03 -16.24 -5.51
CA PRO A 56 -0.21 -17.60 -5.03
C PRO A 56 0.92 -18.04 -4.09
N GLN A 57 0.59 -18.69 -2.97
CA GLN A 57 1.56 -19.19 -1.98
C GLN A 57 2.25 -20.48 -2.44
N VAL A 58 2.60 -20.57 -3.72
CA VAL A 58 3.25 -21.73 -4.33
C VAL A 58 4.67 -21.37 -4.73
N TYR A 59 5.60 -22.28 -4.47
CA TYR A 59 6.97 -22.14 -4.97
C TYR A 59 7.01 -22.54 -6.44
N THR A 60 7.08 -21.56 -7.35
CA THR A 60 6.89 -21.79 -8.81
C THR A 60 8.16 -21.65 -9.65
N CYS A 61 9.31 -21.38 -9.04
CA CYS A 61 10.55 -21.19 -9.80
C CYS A 61 11.19 -22.48 -10.31
N ASP A 62 10.71 -23.64 -9.87
CA ASP A 62 11.04 -24.94 -10.48
C ASP A 62 10.19 -25.25 -11.74
N ASP A 63 9.09 -24.52 -11.98
CA ASP A 63 8.28 -24.66 -13.22
C ASP A 63 8.80 -23.79 -14.39
N ALA A 64 9.82 -22.96 -14.14
CA ALA A 64 10.41 -22.05 -15.12
C ALA A 64 11.77 -22.52 -15.68
N VAL A 65 12.09 -23.81 -15.57
CA VAL A 65 13.20 -24.46 -16.31
C VAL A 65 12.65 -25.69 -17.04
N ALA A 66 11.77 -25.44 -18.00
CA ALA A 66 11.53 -26.33 -19.12
C ALA A 66 11.17 -25.49 -20.35
N ILE A 67 12.21 -25.02 -21.05
CA ILE A 67 12.47 -25.13 -22.51
C ILE A 67 13.87 -24.53 -22.74
#